data_AF-A0A4U5P5F7-F1
#
_entry.id   AF-A0A4U5P5F7-F1
#
_cell.length_a   1.000
_cell.length_b   1.000
_cell.length_c   1.000
_cell.angle_alpha   90.00
_cell.angle_beta   90.00
_cell.angle_gamma   90.00
#
_symmetry.space_group_name_H-M   'P 1'
#
loop_
_entity.id
_entity.type
_entity.pdbx_description
1 polymer ?
#
loop_
_entity_poly.entity_id
_entity_poly.type
_entity_poly.pdbx_seq_one_letter_code
_entity_poly.pdbx_strand_id
1 'polypeptide(L)'
;MANQDAPGTRFNVLSETVSRQGSMLQQINTHMTDIQQQITALTLSIEKLSKEPQPVREEHSVGPSVRHSLASDSSGLPTKGLKIDLFKYDGTEDPSGWILLADQYFLLHQIHPAQRLLYASFHLKGAALQYYKYLQHAGELNDWVSFIQALEKRFGPTEYEDPEGELSKLRQTSTVAAYQSQFENLAQ
;
A
#
# COMPACT_ATOMS: atom_id res chain seq x y z
N MET A 1 58.66 7.34 14.65
CA MET A 1 58.07 6.31 15.53
C MET A 1 57.24 5.38 14.66
N ALA A 2 57.66 4.14 14.54
CA ALA A 2 57.09 3.14 13.65
C ALA A 2 55.79 2.56 14.26
N ASN A 3 54.69 2.62 13.51
CA ASN A 3 53.42 2.04 13.90
C ASN A 3 53.45 0.55 13.52
N GLN A 4 53.57 -0.34 14.52
CA GLN A 4 53.50 -1.78 14.33
C GLN A 4 52.04 -2.21 14.44
N ASP A 5 51.34 -2.28 13.30
CA ASP A 5 50.08 -3.02 13.19
C ASP A 5 50.40 -4.51 13.27
N ALA A 6 50.14 -5.12 14.43
CA ALA A 6 50.41 -6.53 14.68
C ALA A 6 49.45 -7.41 13.86
N PRO A 7 49.96 -8.26 12.94
CA PRO A 7 49.14 -9.06 12.02
C PRO A 7 48.20 -10.07 12.72
N GLY A 8 48.49 -10.45 13.98
CA GLY A 8 47.66 -11.37 14.75
C GLY A 8 46.28 -10.81 15.12
N THR A 9 46.16 -9.50 15.36
CA THR A 9 44.89 -8.87 15.73
C THR A 9 43.91 -8.86 14.56
N ARG A 10 44.41 -8.58 13.35
CA ARG A 10 43.60 -8.56 12.13
C ARG A 10 43.07 -9.95 11.76
N PHE A 11 43.87 -11.00 11.98
CA PHE A 11 43.46 -12.39 11.72
C PHE A 11 42.33 -12.85 12.65
N ASN A 12 42.39 -12.48 13.93
CA ASN A 12 41.35 -12.83 14.91
C ASN A 12 40.01 -12.14 14.59
N VAL A 13 40.03 -10.85 14.23
CA VAL A 13 38.81 -10.11 13.85
C VAL A 13 38.17 -10.69 12.58
N LEU A 14 38.96 -11.12 11.61
CA LEU A 14 38.46 -11.80 10.40
C LEU A 14 37.84 -13.15 10.75
N SER A 15 38.47 -13.95 11.62
CA SER A 15 37.95 -15.24 12.07
C SER A 15 36.63 -15.09 12.84
N GLU A 16 36.51 -14.09 13.70
CA GLU A 16 35.26 -13.76 14.39
C GLU A 16 34.17 -13.32 13.42
N THR A 17 34.52 -12.50 12.43
CA THR A 17 33.56 -12.01 11.41
C THR A 17 33.03 -13.16 10.56
N VAL A 18 33.89 -14.06 10.10
CA VAL A 18 33.50 -15.25 9.33
C VAL A 18 32.63 -16.17 10.20
N SER A 19 32.97 -16.34 11.47
CA SER A 19 32.16 -17.15 12.40
C SER A 19 30.77 -16.55 12.64
N ARG A 20 30.68 -15.22 12.77
CA ARG A 20 29.40 -14.48 12.88
C ARG A 20 28.57 -14.55 11.60
N GLN A 21 29.21 -14.50 10.43
CA GLN A 21 28.52 -14.70 9.15
C GLN A 21 28.00 -16.13 9.01
N GLY A 22 28.78 -17.13 9.43
CA GLY A 22 28.36 -18.53 9.46
C GLY A 22 27.13 -18.76 10.35
N SER A 23 27.10 -18.17 11.54
CA SER A 23 25.93 -18.27 12.42
C SER A 23 24.69 -17.57 11.85
N MET A 24 24.86 -16.42 11.17
CA MET A 24 23.76 -15.73 10.51
C MET A 24 23.17 -16.54 9.35
N LEU A 25 24.01 -17.18 8.53
CA LEU A 25 23.55 -18.07 7.45
C LEU A 25 22.79 -19.27 8.01
N GLN A 26 23.24 -19.82 9.15
CA GLN A 26 22.55 -20.92 9.81
C GLN A 26 21.18 -20.48 10.35
N GLN A 27 21.09 -19.28 10.93
CA GLN A 27 19.82 -18.69 11.35
C GLN A 27 18.85 -18.48 10.18
N ILE A 28 19.34 -17.99 9.04
CA ILE A 28 18.52 -17.82 7.83
C ILE A 28 17.98 -19.17 7.37
N ASN A 29 18.79 -20.22 7.38
CA ASN A 29 18.36 -21.55 6.95
C ASN A 29 17.34 -22.17 7.92
N THR A 30 17.50 -21.96 9.23
CA THR A 30 16.50 -22.35 10.24
C THR A 30 15.17 -21.62 9.99
N HIS A 31 15.20 -20.30 9.82
CA HIS A 31 13.99 -19.53 9.57
C HIS A 31 13.30 -19.93 8.27
N MET A 32 14.07 -20.21 7.22
CA MET A 32 13.53 -20.71 5.95
C MET A 32 12.84 -22.06 6.12
N THR A 33 13.41 -22.95 6.95
CA THR A 33 12.82 -24.26 7.25
C THR A 33 11.49 -24.10 8.01
N ASP A 34 11.43 -23.19 8.99
CA ASP A 34 10.21 -22.91 9.75
C ASP A 34 9.09 -22.34 8.86
N ILE A 35 9.44 -21.44 7.94
CA ILE A 35 8.48 -20.90 6.96
C ILE A 35 7.89 -22.03 6.10
N GLN A 36 8.74 -22.95 5.60
CA GLN A 36 8.28 -24.07 4.78
C GLN A 36 7.34 -25.01 5.55
N GLN A 37 7.61 -25.25 6.84
CA GLN A 37 6.72 -26.04 7.69
C GLN A 37 5.36 -25.35 7.89
N GLN A 38 5.34 -24.04 8.12
CA GLN A 38 4.10 -23.28 8.27
C GLN A 38 3.25 -23.30 6.98
N ILE A 39 3.87 -23.13 5.81
CA ILE A 39 3.19 -23.22 4.51
C ILE A 39 2.59 -24.62 4.31
N THR A 40 3.33 -25.67 4.67
CA THR A 40 2.85 -27.06 4.56
C THR A 40 1.65 -27.30 5.48
N ALA A 41 1.71 -26.84 6.73
CA ALA A 41 0.61 -26.98 7.68
C ALA A 41 -0.66 -26.22 7.24
N LEU A 42 -0.51 -25.02 6.68
CA LEU A 42 -1.61 -24.26 6.10
C LEU A 42 -2.23 -24.98 4.90
N THR A 43 -1.41 -25.53 4.02
CA THR A 43 -1.87 -26.28 2.83
C THR A 43 -2.71 -27.49 3.23
N LEU A 44 -2.26 -28.28 4.21
CA LEU A 44 -3.01 -29.44 4.73
C LEU A 44 -4.33 -29.01 5.41
N SER A 45 -4.32 -27.87 6.10
CA SER A 45 -5.52 -27.33 6.75
C SER A 45 -6.57 -26.90 5.72
N ILE A 46 -6.15 -26.29 4.61
CA ILE A 46 -7.03 -25.93 3.48
C ILE A 46 -7.62 -27.18 2.82
N GLU A 47 -6.83 -28.23 2.62
CA GLU A 47 -7.34 -29.49 2.04
C GLU A 47 -8.39 -30.14 2.94
N LYS A 48 -8.18 -30.12 4.26
CA LYS A 48 -9.13 -30.67 5.24
C LYS A 48 -10.47 -29.92 5.25
N LEU A 49 -10.45 -28.60 5.06
CA LEU A 49 -11.65 -27.77 4.94
C LEU A 49 -12.42 -27.98 3.62
N SER A 50 -11.75 -28.47 2.58
CA SER A 50 -12.35 -28.71 1.26
C SER A 50 -13.09 -30.07 1.15
N LYS A 51 -12.85 -31.00 2.08
CA LYS A 51 -13.37 -32.39 2.03
C LYS A 51 -14.52 -32.68 3.01
N GLU A 52 -15.19 -31.67 3.57
CA GLU A 52 -16.36 -31.91 4.44
C GLU A 52 -17.66 -32.07 3.60
N PRO A 53 -18.32 -33.24 3.59
CA PRO A 53 -19.57 -33.43 2.86
C PRO A 53 -20.73 -32.78 3.61
N GLN A 54 -21.40 -31.82 2.96
CA GLN A 54 -22.67 -31.26 3.42
C GLN A 54 -23.77 -32.34 3.38
N PRO A 55 -24.60 -32.52 4.43
CA PRO A 55 -25.74 -33.43 4.37
C PRO A 55 -26.83 -32.82 3.47
N VAL A 56 -27.09 -33.48 2.34
CA VAL A 56 -28.19 -33.17 1.42
C VAL A 56 -29.52 -33.47 2.11
N ARG A 57 -30.38 -32.46 2.28
CA ARG A 57 -31.80 -32.62 2.62
C ARG A 57 -32.61 -32.57 1.32
N GLU A 58 -33.21 -33.69 0.96
CA GLU A 58 -34.22 -33.79 -0.11
C GLU A 58 -35.58 -33.28 0.38
N GLU A 59 -36.25 -32.45 -0.42
CA GLU A 59 -37.69 -32.62 -0.73
C GLU A 59 -38.14 -31.76 -1.94
N HIS A 60 -38.68 -32.48 -2.94
CA HIS A 60 -39.66 -32.21 -4.04
C HIS A 60 -40.37 -30.81 -4.09
N SER A 61 -40.82 -30.21 -5.21
CA SER A 61 -41.29 -30.71 -6.52
C SER A 61 -41.52 -29.56 -7.55
N VAL A 62 -41.12 -29.78 -8.81
CA VAL A 62 -41.71 -29.42 -10.15
C VAL A 62 -42.17 -27.98 -10.53
N GLY A 63 -41.57 -27.43 -11.61
CA GLY A 63 -42.20 -26.47 -12.56
C GLY A 63 -41.22 -25.67 -13.45
N PRO A 64 -41.42 -25.46 -14.79
CA PRO A 64 -40.30 -25.39 -15.75
C PRO A 64 -39.90 -23.99 -16.29
N SER A 65 -38.58 -23.82 -16.44
CA SER A 65 -37.80 -23.24 -17.56
C SER A 65 -38.26 -21.95 -18.28
N VAL A 66 -37.54 -20.84 -18.07
CA VAL A 66 -36.93 -20.05 -19.18
C VAL A 66 -35.53 -19.59 -18.75
N ARG A 67 -34.55 -19.92 -19.60
CA ARG A 67 -33.13 -19.62 -19.47
C ARG A 67 -32.85 -18.22 -20.02
N HIS A 68 -32.08 -17.42 -19.30
CA HIS A 68 -31.14 -16.48 -19.89
C HIS A 68 -29.92 -16.35 -18.98
N SER A 69 -28.86 -17.06 -19.36
CA SER A 69 -27.55 -16.98 -18.76
C SER A 69 -26.83 -15.76 -19.33
N LEU A 70 -26.51 -14.79 -18.48
CA LEU A 70 -25.41 -13.87 -18.69
C LEU A 70 -24.35 -14.24 -17.65
N ALA A 71 -23.44 -15.12 -18.08
CA ALA A 71 -22.27 -15.47 -17.30
C ALA A 71 -21.44 -14.19 -17.10
N SER A 72 -21.50 -13.65 -15.89
CA SER A 72 -20.52 -12.70 -15.40
C SER A 72 -19.43 -13.55 -14.77
N ASP A 73 -18.42 -13.89 -15.56
CA ASP A 73 -17.23 -14.58 -15.09
C ASP A 73 -16.37 -13.59 -14.29
N SER A 74 -16.73 -13.37 -13.03
CA SER A 74 -15.86 -12.67 -12.08
C SER A 74 -15.05 -13.72 -11.33
N SER A 75 -13.90 -14.08 -11.88
CA SER A 75 -12.81 -14.72 -11.12
C SER A 75 -12.21 -13.70 -10.15
N GLY A 76 -13.01 -13.32 -9.15
CA GLY A 76 -12.56 -12.54 -8.00
C GLY A 76 -11.84 -13.45 -7.02
N LEU A 77 -10.55 -13.21 -6.84
CA LEU A 77 -9.81 -13.71 -5.67
C LEU A 77 -10.61 -13.36 -4.40
N PRO A 78 -10.84 -14.30 -3.47
CA PRO A 78 -11.46 -13.99 -2.21
C PRO A 78 -10.46 -13.21 -1.34
N THR A 79 -10.45 -11.87 -1.45
CA THR A 79 -9.74 -10.96 -0.56
C THR A 79 -10.44 -10.89 0.80
N LYS A 80 -10.57 -12.04 1.48
CA LYS A 80 -10.94 -12.07 2.88
C LYS A 80 -9.73 -11.61 3.70
N GLY A 81 -9.68 -10.31 4.04
CA GLY A 81 -9.00 -9.92 5.29
C GLY A 81 -8.31 -8.55 5.35
N LEU A 82 -7.99 -7.89 4.23
CA LEU A 82 -7.34 -6.58 4.30
C LEU A 82 -8.36 -5.48 4.02
N LYS A 83 -9.02 -5.00 5.07
CA LYS A 83 -9.88 -3.81 5.00
C LYS A 83 -8.98 -2.57 5.01
N ILE A 84 -8.48 -2.20 3.83
CA ILE A 84 -7.85 -0.89 3.65
C ILE A 84 -8.99 0.12 3.56
N ASP A 85 -9.21 0.90 4.61
CA ASP A 85 -10.16 2.02 4.54
C ASP A 85 -9.46 3.22 3.90
N LEU A 86 -10.02 3.73 2.80
CA LEU A 86 -9.52 4.96 2.18
C LEU A 86 -9.75 6.14 3.13
N PHE A 87 -8.66 6.77 3.59
CA PHE A 87 -8.72 7.94 4.45
C PHE A 87 -9.42 9.12 3.76
N LYS A 88 -10.01 10.02 4.55
CA LYS A 88 -10.70 11.20 4.02
C LYS A 88 -9.69 12.28 3.64
N TYR A 89 -9.87 12.90 2.48
CA TYR A 89 -9.06 14.02 2.01
C TYR A 89 -9.86 15.33 2.07
N ASP A 90 -9.34 16.35 2.78
CA ASP A 90 -9.94 17.70 2.89
C ASP A 90 -9.35 18.73 1.94
N GLY A 91 -8.20 18.45 1.32
CA GLY A 91 -7.50 19.42 0.47
C GLY A 91 -6.56 20.36 1.22
N THR A 92 -6.11 20.01 2.43
CA THR A 92 -5.11 20.82 3.16
C THR A 92 -3.67 20.40 2.92
N GLU A 93 -3.45 19.15 2.51
CA GLU A 93 -2.14 18.56 2.24
C GLU A 93 -2.02 18.17 0.76
N ASP A 94 -0.80 17.87 0.33
CA ASP A 94 -0.51 17.31 -0.99
C ASP A 94 -1.38 16.06 -1.28
N PRO A 95 -2.11 16.00 -2.41
CA PRO A 95 -2.96 14.88 -2.74
C PRO A 95 -2.21 13.60 -3.12
N SER A 96 -0.90 13.64 -3.42
CA SER A 96 -0.17 12.49 -4.01
C SER A 96 -0.30 11.22 -3.16
N GLY A 97 -0.13 11.34 -1.84
CA GLY A 97 -0.28 10.20 -0.93
C GLY A 97 -1.71 9.64 -0.90
N TRP A 98 -2.72 10.50 -0.97
CA TRP A 98 -4.12 10.07 -1.02
C TRP A 98 -4.48 9.42 -2.36
N ILE A 99 -3.99 9.96 -3.48
CA ILE A 99 -4.18 9.41 -4.82
C ILE A 99 -3.60 7.99 -4.89
N LEU A 100 -2.37 7.81 -4.41
CA LEU A 100 -1.71 6.50 -4.36
C LEU A 100 -2.56 5.49 -3.57
N LEU A 101 -3.05 5.87 -2.39
CA LEU A 101 -3.91 5.00 -1.58
C LEU A 101 -5.25 4.71 -2.26
N ALA A 102 -5.83 5.67 -2.97
CA ALA A 102 -7.06 5.48 -3.73
C ALA A 102 -6.86 4.48 -4.88
N ASP A 103 -5.77 4.57 -5.63
CA ASP A 103 -5.46 3.61 -6.70
C ASP A 103 -5.25 2.19 -6.16
N GLN A 104 -4.53 2.06 -5.04
CA GLN A 104 -4.36 0.76 -4.36
C GLN A 104 -5.69 0.20 -3.86
N TYR A 105 -6.55 1.05 -3.32
CA TYR A 105 -7.91 0.69 -2.90
C TYR A 105 -8.73 0.18 -4.09
N PHE A 106 -8.72 0.87 -5.23
CA PHE A 106 -9.44 0.45 -6.43
C PHE A 106 -8.93 -0.85 -7.00
N LEU A 107 -7.62 -1.08 -6.99
CA LEU A 107 -7.02 -2.32 -7.43
C LEU A 107 -7.42 -3.50 -6.53
N LEU A 108 -7.35 -3.32 -5.22
CA LEU A 108 -7.70 -4.35 -4.24
C LEU A 108 -9.19 -4.74 -4.32
N HIS A 109 -10.07 -3.74 -4.46
CA HIS A 109 -11.52 -3.93 -4.51
C HIS A 109 -12.07 -4.16 -5.93
N GLN A 110 -11.20 -4.24 -6.94
CA GLN A 110 -11.59 -4.41 -8.35
C GLN A 110 -12.64 -3.39 -8.82
N ILE A 111 -12.48 -2.13 -8.39
CA ILE A 111 -13.39 -1.05 -8.75
C ILE A 111 -13.18 -0.70 -10.23
N HIS A 112 -14.24 -0.84 -11.02
CA HIS A 112 -14.22 -0.55 -12.44
C HIS A 112 -13.82 0.92 -12.70
N PRO A 113 -12.97 1.23 -13.71
CA PRO A 113 -12.51 2.59 -13.98
C PRO A 113 -13.63 3.65 -14.03
N ALA A 114 -14.75 3.32 -14.67
CA ALA A 114 -15.92 4.20 -14.76
C ALA A 114 -16.58 4.54 -13.41
N GLN A 115 -16.33 3.74 -12.36
CA GLN A 115 -16.89 3.94 -11.03
C GLN A 115 -15.91 4.62 -10.06
N ARG A 116 -14.61 4.66 -10.38
CA ARG A 116 -13.57 5.18 -9.47
C ARG A 116 -13.85 6.59 -8.98
N LEU A 117 -14.29 7.46 -9.88
CA LEU A 117 -14.61 8.85 -9.53
C LEU A 117 -15.75 8.95 -8.51
N LEU A 118 -16.81 8.17 -8.71
CA LEU A 118 -17.92 8.09 -7.77
C LEU A 118 -17.45 7.57 -6.42
N TYR A 119 -16.67 6.50 -6.39
CA TYR A 119 -16.13 5.95 -5.14
C TYR A 119 -15.22 6.94 -4.41
N ALA A 120 -14.30 7.59 -5.13
CA ALA A 120 -13.41 8.61 -4.60
C ALA A 120 -14.19 9.76 -3.95
N SER A 121 -15.29 10.19 -4.56
CA SER A 121 -16.09 11.33 -4.07
C SER A 121 -16.60 11.13 -2.64
N PHE A 122 -16.88 9.88 -2.23
CA PHE A 122 -17.31 9.59 -0.86
C PHE A 122 -16.20 9.87 0.17
N HIS A 123 -14.94 9.88 -0.25
CA HIS A 123 -13.78 10.08 0.62
C HIS A 123 -13.26 11.53 0.60
N LEU A 124 -13.93 12.44 -0.10
CA LEU A 124 -13.61 13.86 -0.06
C LEU A 124 -14.41 14.57 1.05
N LYS A 125 -13.77 15.56 1.67
CA LYS A 125 -14.37 16.48 2.65
C LYS A 125 -13.81 17.89 2.40
N GLY A 126 -14.28 18.88 3.16
CA GLY A 126 -13.70 20.23 3.16
C GLY A 126 -13.61 20.87 1.77
N ALA A 127 -12.45 21.49 1.50
CA ALA A 127 -12.17 22.20 0.26
C ALA A 127 -12.12 21.26 -0.96
N ALA A 128 -11.59 20.04 -0.78
CA ALA A 128 -11.55 19.03 -1.84
C ALA A 128 -12.95 18.64 -2.33
N LEU A 129 -13.90 18.40 -1.42
CA LEU A 129 -15.28 18.09 -1.79
C LEU A 129 -15.97 19.27 -2.50
N GLN A 130 -15.72 20.50 -2.04
CA GLN A 130 -16.28 21.69 -2.69
C GLN A 130 -15.74 21.86 -4.10
N TYR A 131 -14.46 21.56 -4.33
CA TYR A 131 -13.87 21.60 -5.65
C TYR A 131 -14.40 20.49 -6.57
N TYR A 132 -14.53 19.26 -6.08
CA TYR A 132 -15.16 18.18 -6.81
C TYR A 132 -16.54 18.58 -7.33
N LYS A 133 -17.38 19.18 -6.46
CA LYS A 133 -18.69 19.71 -6.87
C LYS A 133 -18.57 20.76 -7.97
N TYR A 134 -17.63 21.70 -7.85
CA TYR A 134 -17.38 22.70 -8.89
C TYR A 134 -17.06 22.05 -10.24
N LEU A 135 -16.11 21.10 -10.29
CA LEU A 135 -15.72 20.43 -11.52
C LEU A 135 -16.89 19.63 -12.14
N GLN A 136 -17.73 19.03 -11.30
CA GLN A 136 -18.93 18.31 -11.76
C GLN A 136 -19.94 19.26 -12.42
N HIS A 137 -20.13 20.47 -11.88
CA HIS A 137 -21.02 21.48 -12.48
C HIS A 137 -20.42 22.08 -13.76
N ALA A 138 -19.09 22.18 -13.85
CA ALA A 138 -18.38 22.66 -15.02
C ALA A 138 -18.35 21.63 -16.16
N GLY A 139 -18.68 20.36 -15.90
CA GLY A 139 -18.55 19.28 -16.89
C GLY A 139 -17.10 18.89 -17.19
N GLU A 140 -16.17 19.24 -16.29
CA GLU A 140 -14.73 18.98 -16.45
C GLU A 140 -14.31 17.62 -15.85
N LEU A 141 -15.25 16.91 -15.22
CA LEU A 141 -15.05 15.59 -14.64
C LEU A 141 -15.51 14.49 -15.60
N ASN A 142 -14.59 14.00 -16.43
CA ASN A 142 -14.86 12.93 -17.39
C ASN A 142 -14.43 11.55 -16.89
N ASP A 143 -13.32 11.48 -16.17
CA ASP A 143 -12.70 10.25 -15.74
C ASP A 143 -11.77 10.48 -14.55
N TRP A 144 -11.27 9.38 -13.97
CA TRP A 144 -10.39 9.41 -12.81
C TRP A 144 -9.07 10.15 -13.05
N VAL A 145 -8.47 10.03 -14.24
CA VAL A 145 -7.19 10.66 -14.57
C VAL A 145 -7.37 12.16 -14.67
N SER A 146 -8.41 12.62 -15.36
CA SER A 146 -8.75 14.05 -15.44
C SER A 146 -8.99 14.66 -14.05
N PHE A 147 -9.61 13.91 -13.14
CA PHE A 147 -9.80 14.34 -11.76
C PHE A 147 -8.49 14.47 -10.99
N ILE A 148 -7.59 13.49 -11.08
CA ILE A 148 -6.28 13.54 -10.43
C ILE A 148 -5.51 14.79 -10.87
N GLN A 149 -5.43 15.04 -12.18
CA GLN A 149 -4.73 16.21 -12.72
C GLN A 149 -5.33 17.52 -12.20
N ALA A 150 -6.66 17.61 -12.14
CA ALA A 150 -7.33 18.77 -11.60
C ALA A 150 -7.04 18.95 -10.09
N LEU A 151 -6.94 17.85 -9.35
CA LEU A 151 -6.65 17.82 -7.92
C LEU A 151 -5.21 18.24 -7.64
N GLU A 152 -4.23 17.66 -8.34
CA GLU A 152 -2.81 18.02 -8.28
C GLU A 152 -2.59 19.48 -8.65
N LYS A 153 -3.26 19.97 -9.72
CA LYS A 153 -3.16 21.38 -10.10
C LYS A 153 -3.65 22.35 -9.01
N ARG A 154 -4.62 21.93 -8.20
CA ARG A 154 -5.25 22.81 -7.20
C ARG A 154 -4.64 22.68 -5.80
N PHE A 155 -4.27 21.47 -5.40
CA PHE A 155 -3.83 21.14 -4.05
C PHE A 155 -2.44 20.49 -4.00
N GLY A 156 -1.85 20.20 -5.16
CA GLY A 156 -0.47 19.77 -5.25
C GLY A 156 0.51 20.86 -4.83
N PRO A 157 1.78 20.49 -4.64
CA PRO A 157 2.83 21.43 -4.31
C PRO A 157 2.90 22.45 -5.46
N THR A 158 2.72 23.72 -5.14
CA THR A 158 2.93 24.78 -6.13
C THR A 158 4.41 24.78 -6.52
N GLU A 159 4.74 25.01 -7.80
CA GLU A 159 6.13 25.23 -8.28
C GLU A 159 6.88 26.39 -7.56
N TYR A 160 6.21 27.07 -6.62
CA TYR A 160 6.74 28.12 -5.76
C TYR A 160 7.14 27.64 -4.35
N GLU A 161 6.87 26.38 -3.98
CA GLU A 161 7.66 25.75 -2.94
C GLU A 161 9.05 25.57 -3.55
N ASP A 162 9.96 26.44 -3.14
CA ASP A 162 11.39 26.37 -3.45
C ASP A 162 12.02 25.56 -2.30
N PRO A 163 11.97 24.21 -2.33
CA PRO A 163 12.54 23.39 -1.27
C PRO A 163 14.03 23.70 -1.09
N GLU A 164 14.76 24.07 -2.15
CA GLU A 164 16.14 24.53 -2.04
C GLU A 164 16.24 25.85 -1.25
N GLY A 165 15.34 26.79 -1.51
CA GLY A 165 15.19 28.04 -0.77
C GLY A 165 14.76 27.84 0.69
N GLU A 166 13.87 26.91 0.98
CA GLU A 166 13.45 26.54 2.33
C GLU A 166 14.58 25.81 3.09
N LEU A 167 15.28 24.88 2.45
CA LEU A 167 16.48 24.23 2.97
C LEU A 167 17.58 25.26 3.28
N SER A 168 17.77 26.25 2.41
CA SER A 168 18.77 27.32 2.64
C SER A 168 18.45 28.18 3.86
N LYS A 169 17.18 28.28 4.23
CA LYS A 169 16.68 29.07 5.37
C LYS A 169 16.45 28.21 6.61
N LEU A 170 16.48 26.88 6.49
CA LEU A 170 16.24 25.96 7.58
C LEU A 170 17.33 26.12 8.64
N ARG A 171 16.92 26.47 9.87
CA ARG A 171 17.81 26.61 11.02
C ARG A 171 17.28 25.77 12.16
N GLN A 172 18.16 25.07 12.85
CA GLN A 172 17.79 24.35 14.07
C GLN A 172 17.39 25.36 15.16
N THR A 173 16.09 25.47 15.42
CA THR A 173 15.53 26.33 16.49
C THR A 173 15.19 25.55 17.76
N SER A 174 15.10 24.23 17.68
CA SER A 174 14.75 23.36 18.81
C SER A 174 15.66 22.11 18.88
N THR A 175 15.10 20.90 18.89
CA THR A 175 15.87 19.65 18.98
C THR A 175 16.46 19.25 17.64
N VAL A 176 17.55 18.47 17.69
CA VAL A 176 18.19 17.94 16.48
C VAL A 176 17.23 17.03 15.71
N ALA A 177 16.43 16.22 16.41
CA ALA A 177 15.44 15.34 15.79
C ALA A 177 14.35 16.11 15.03
N ALA A 178 13.87 17.23 15.57
CA ALA A 178 12.89 18.07 14.89
C ALA A 178 13.47 18.73 13.63
N TYR A 179 14.73 19.20 13.69
CA TYR A 179 15.44 19.74 12.54
C TYR A 179 15.66 18.67 11.46
N GLN A 180 16.07 17.46 11.86
CA GLN A 180 16.29 16.37 10.93
C GLN A 180 15.01 15.98 10.19
N SER A 181 13.88 15.87 10.90
CA SER A 181 12.59 15.57 10.28
C SER A 181 12.14 16.66 9.30
N GLN A 182 12.40 17.93 9.59
CA GLN A 182 12.10 19.04 8.67
C GLN A 182 13.02 19.02 7.44
N PHE A 183 14.31 18.74 7.64
CA PHE A 183 15.27 18.60 6.54
C PHE A 183 14.90 17.45 5.60
N GLU A 184 14.55 16.28 6.15
CA GLU A 184 14.15 15.11 5.35
C GLU A 184 12.88 15.35 4.55
N ASN A 185 11.95 16.14 5.08
CA ASN A 185 10.72 16.51 4.38
C ASN A 185 11.00 17.46 3.20
N LEU A 186 11.91 18.43 3.39
CA LEU A 186 12.25 19.41 2.37
C LEU A 186 13.26 18.90 1.32
N ALA A 187 14.05 17.88 1.62
CA ALA A 187 15.12 17.37 0.75
C ALA A 187 14.71 16.21 -0.17
N GLN A 188 13.40 15.99 -0.36
CA GLN A 188 12.84 14.83 -1.06
C GLN A 188 12.65 15.04 -2.57
#